data_AF-Q8VVR7-F1
#
_entry.id   AF-Q8VVR7-F1
#
_cell.length_a   1.000
_cell.length_b   1.000
_cell.length_c   1.000
_cell.angle_alpha   90.00
_cell.angle_beta   90.00
_cell.angle_gamma   90.00
#
_symmetry.space_group_name_H-M   'P 1'
#
loop_
_entity.id
_entity.type
_entity.pdbx_description
1 polymer ?
#
loop_
_entity_poly.entity_id
_entity_poly.type
_entity_poly.pdbx_seq_one_letter_code
_entity_poly.pdbx_strand_id
1 'polypeptide(L)' 'MNTKILTGMTGSSLERKINNFINDNQIEVIDIKFSSSVFYFGVMIIYK' A
#
# COMPACT_ATOMS: atom_id res chain seq x y z
N MET A 1 11.90 -10.75 -4.27
CA MET A 1 10.54 -10.22 -4.07
C MET A 1 10.63 -9.16 -3.00
N ASN A 2 10.20 -7.96 -3.33
CA ASN A 2 10.25 -6.82 -2.45
C ASN A 2 8.88 -6.63 -1.77
N THR A 3 8.88 -6.02 -0.58
CA THR A 3 7.65 -5.73 0.14
C THR A 3 7.65 -4.28 0.62
N LYS A 4 6.48 -3.64 0.55
CA LYS A 4 6.26 -2.29 1.07
C LYS A 4 5.04 -2.29 1.97
N ILE A 5 5.21 -1.78 3.19
CA ILE A 5 4.11 -1.56 4.12
C ILE A 5 3.77 -0.07 4.13
N LEU A 6 2.49 0.26 3.97
CA LEU A 6 1.97 1.62 4.09
C LEU A 6 0.79 1.63 5.07
N THR A 7 0.63 2.74 5.77
CA THR A 7 -0.51 2.97 6.67
C THR A 7 -1.18 4.30 6.38
N GLY A 8 -2.47 4.40 6.67
CA GLY A 8 -3.26 5.62 6.51
C GLY A 8 -4.36 5.70 7.57
N MET A 9 -4.59 6.90 8.09
CA MET A 9 -5.67 7.15 9.07
C MET A 9 -7.07 7.03 8.44
N THR A 10 -7.17 7.23 7.13
CA THR A 10 -8.39 7.10 6.34
C THR A 10 -8.10 6.25 5.11
N GLY A 11 -9.14 5.62 4.54
CA GLY A 11 -9.03 4.86 3.30
C GLY A 11 -8.42 5.69 2.16
N SER A 12 -8.89 6.91 1.95
CA SER A 12 -8.39 7.81 0.89
C SER A 12 -6.92 8.20 1.10
N SER A 13 -6.47 8.36 2.35
CA SER A 13 -5.06 8.64 2.65
C SER A 13 -4.17 7.45 2.30
N LEU A 14 -4.63 6.23 2.59
CA LEU A 14 -3.91 5.00 2.24
C LEU A 14 -3.89 4.79 0.72
N GLU A 15 -5.02 4.97 0.04
CA GLU A 15 -5.14 4.86 -1.41
C GLU A 15 -4.15 5.78 -2.14
N ARG A 16 -4.10 7.05 -1.75
CA ARG A 16 -3.13 8.00 -2.32
C ARG A 16 -1.68 7.52 -2.14
N LYS A 17 -1.33 6.97 -0.97
CA LYS A 17 0.03 6.45 -0.72
C LYS A 17 0.34 5.23 -1.59
N ILE A 18 -0.63 4.33 -1.79
CA ILE A 18 -0.50 3.17 -2.68
C ILE A 18 -0.25 3.64 -4.11
N ASN A 19 -1.09 4.54 -4.62
CA ASN A 19 -0.99 5.04 -6.00
C ASN A 19 0.35 5.76 -6.24
N ASN A 20 0.79 6.61 -5.32
CA ASN A 20 2.09 7.26 -5.43
C ASN A 20 3.22 6.22 -5.47
N PHE A 21 3.19 5.22 -4.59
CA PHE A 21 4.22 4.18 -4.56
C PHE A 21 4.30 3.39 -5.88
N ILE A 22 3.15 3.01 -6.44
CA ILE A 22 3.07 2.24 -7.69
C ILE A 22 3.52 3.09 -8.89
N ASN A 23 3.01 4.31 -9.00
CA ASN A 23 3.25 5.18 -10.16
C ASN A 23 4.66 5.76 -10.19
N ASP A 24 5.21 6.15 -9.04
CA ASP A 24 6.52 6.81 -8.97
C ASP A 24 7.67 5.83 -9.27
N ASN A 25 7.45 4.53 -9.03
CA ASN A 25 8.51 3.51 -9.15
C ASN A 25 8.31 2.56 -10.34
N GLN A 26 7.21 2.68 -11.11
CA GLN A 26 6.88 1.79 -12.24
C GLN A 26 7.00 0.29 -11.89
N ILE A 27 6.61 -0.07 -10.66
CA ILE A 27 6.82 -1.40 -10.10
C ILE A 27 5.78 -2.41 -10.60
N GLU A 28 6.22 -3.63 -10.89
CA GLU A 28 5.35 -4.75 -11.21
C GLU A 28 4.75 -5.30 -9.90
N VAL A 29 3.48 -4.96 -9.63
CA VAL A 29 2.75 -5.44 -8.45
C VAL A 29 2.36 -6.90 -8.64
N ILE A 30 2.75 -7.73 -7.67
CA ILE A 30 2.44 -9.17 -7.64
C ILE A 30 1.19 -9.43 -6.79
N ASP A 31 1.10 -8.81 -5.61
CA ASP A 31 -0.01 -8.99 -4.67
C ASP A 31 -0.16 -7.77 -3.75
N ILE A 32 -1.37 -7.54 -3.26
CA ILE A 32 -1.69 -6.47 -2.29
C ILE A 32 -2.56 -7.06 -1.18
N LYS A 33 -2.09 -6.97 0.06
CA LYS A 33 -2.83 -7.41 1.25
C LYS A 33 -3.25 -6.23 2.11
N PHE A 34 -4.54 -6.10 2.36
CA PHE A 34 -5.10 -5.05 3.19
C PHE A 34 -5.31 -5.51 4.63
N SER A 35 -5.14 -4.60 5.58
CA SER A 35 -5.58 -4.77 6.96
C SER A 35 -6.20 -3.48 7.49
N SER A 36 -7.05 -3.60 8.48
CA SER A 36 -7.59 -2.46 9.20
C SER A 36 -7.57 -2.73 10.69
N SER A 37 -7.42 -1.64 11.44
CA SER A 37 -7.59 -1.59 12.89
C SER A 37 -8.53 -0.44 13.23
N VAL A 38 -8.89 -0.32 14.51
CA VAL A 38 -9.69 0.81 15.01
C VAL A 38 -8.98 2.17 14.77
N PHE A 39 -7.66 2.17 14.62
CA PHE A 39 -6.86 3.40 14.54
C PHE A 39 -6.39 3.75 13.13
N TYR A 40 -6.21 2.76 12.26
CA TYR A 40 -5.63 2.97 10.93
C TYR A 40 -5.93 1.82 9.97
N PHE A 41 -5.77 2.11 8.68
CA PHE A 41 -5.71 1.14 7.59
C PHE A 41 -4.25 0.85 7.24
N GLY A 42 -3.95 -0.42 6.97
CA GLY A 42 -2.65 -0.89 6.55
C GLY A 42 -2.74 -1.61 5.20
N VAL A 43 -1.64 -1.59 4.46
CA VAL A 43 -1.46 -2.38 3.24
C VAL A 43 -0.05 -2.91 3.17
N MET A 44 0.09 -4.14 2.70
CA MET A 44 1.37 -4.71 2.28
C MET A 44 1.32 -4.96 0.78
N ILE A 45 2.22 -4.32 0.05
CA ILE A 45 2.37 -4.45 -1.40
C ILE A 45 3.57 -5.36 -1.65
N ILE A 46 3.36 -6.44 -2.39
CA ILE A 46 4.39 -7.38 -2.84
C ILE A 46 4.66 -7.08 -4.30
N TYR A 47 5.92 -6.83 -4.64
CA TYR A 47 6.30 -6.39 -6.00
C TYR A 47 7.65 -6.99 -6.41
N LYS A 48 7.91 -6.98 -7.71
CA LYS A 48 9.22 -7.26 -8.29
C LYS A 48 10.06 -5.99 -8.32
#